data_AF-A0A7W0TI15-F1
#
_entry.id   AF-A0A7W0TI15-F1
#
_cell.length_a   1.000
_cell.length_b   1.000
_cell.length_c   1.000
_cell.angle_alpha   90.00
_cell.angle_beta   90.00
_cell.angle_gamma   90.00
#
_symmetry.space_group_name_H-M   'P 1'
#
loop_
_entity.id
_entity.type
_entity.pdbx_description
1 polymer ?
#
loop_
_entity_poly.entity_id
_entity_poly.type
_entity_poly.pdbx_seq_one_letter_code
_entity_poly.pdbx_strand_id
1 'polypeptide(L)'
;MAKQRSRPTRRRDTKKGGPGSGRRKSCGFCRDKIEQVDYKDVATLKKYVSDRGKIRSRRITGACRRHQNQVATAVKRAREIALLPYVGDNREDRDERGRPRRDDRDRDRDRER
;
A
#
# COMPACT_ATOMS: atom_id res chain seq x y z
N MET A 1 -49.50 34.16 -3.95
CA MET A 1 -48.37 33.79 -4.82
C MET A 1 -47.05 34.06 -4.07
N ALA A 2 -46.39 33.05 -3.53
CA ALA A 2 -45.15 33.20 -2.76
C ALA A 2 -43.95 32.62 -3.53
N LYS A 3 -42.95 33.47 -3.74
CA LYS A 3 -41.75 33.25 -4.56
C LYS A 3 -40.93 32.03 -4.13
N GLN A 4 -40.46 31.31 -5.14
CA GLN A 4 -39.55 30.16 -5.09
C GLN A 4 -38.30 30.50 -4.26
N ARG A 5 -38.05 29.75 -3.17
CA ARG A 5 -36.79 29.84 -2.41
C ARG A 5 -35.74 28.97 -3.11
N SER A 6 -34.87 29.60 -3.88
CA SER A 6 -33.70 28.97 -4.49
C SER A 6 -32.73 28.49 -3.40
N ARG A 7 -32.47 27.18 -3.36
CA ARG A 7 -31.49 26.57 -2.44
C ARG A 7 -30.08 27.02 -2.85
N PRO A 8 -29.25 27.62 -1.97
CA PRO A 8 -27.89 27.93 -2.32
C PRO A 8 -27.07 26.63 -2.40
N THR A 9 -26.47 26.36 -3.56
CA THR A 9 -25.51 25.28 -3.72
C THR A 9 -24.26 25.65 -2.94
N ARG A 10 -23.98 24.93 -1.84
CA ARG A 10 -22.71 25.07 -1.12
C ARG A 10 -21.60 24.72 -2.09
N ARG A 11 -20.92 25.73 -2.64
CA ARG A 11 -19.66 25.55 -3.36
C ARG A 11 -18.71 24.87 -2.38
N ARG A 12 -18.38 23.61 -2.65
CA ARG A 12 -17.41 22.86 -1.88
C ARG A 12 -16.06 23.53 -2.12
N ASP A 13 -15.67 24.43 -1.22
CA ASP A 13 -14.33 24.98 -1.14
C ASP A 13 -13.35 23.82 -1.10
N THR A 14 -12.84 23.46 -2.27
CA THR A 14 -11.85 22.43 -2.43
C THR A 14 -10.57 23.06 -1.92
N LYS A 15 -10.36 22.98 -0.61
CA LYS A 15 -9.19 23.47 0.10
C LYS A 15 -7.96 22.99 -0.65
N LYS A 16 -7.36 23.93 -1.39
CA LYS A 16 -6.15 23.78 -2.17
C LYS A 16 -5.08 23.20 -1.24
N GLY A 17 -4.45 22.12 -1.69
CA GLY A 17 -3.60 21.19 -0.95
C GLY A 17 -2.94 21.73 0.33
N GLY A 18 -3.21 21.06 1.45
CA GLY A 18 -2.44 21.24 2.68
C GLY A 18 -0.95 20.91 2.48
N PRO A 19 -0.08 21.33 3.42
CA PRO A 19 1.38 21.31 3.30
C PRO A 19 1.92 19.88 3.38
N GLY A 20 1.76 19.17 2.28
CA GLY A 20 2.28 17.82 2.03
C GLY A 20 2.94 17.76 0.66
N SER A 21 3.48 18.89 0.19
CA SER A 21 4.47 18.97 -0.88
C SER A 21 5.77 18.29 -0.41
N GLY A 22 5.66 17.01 -0.05
CA GLY A 22 6.80 16.15 0.17
C GLY A 22 7.59 16.20 -1.12
N ARG A 23 8.82 16.68 -0.99
CA ARG A 23 9.84 16.74 -2.05
C ARG A 23 9.67 15.53 -2.95
N ARG A 24 9.37 15.77 -4.24
CA ARG A 24 9.13 14.70 -5.20
C ARG A 24 10.38 13.82 -5.22
N LYS A 25 10.28 12.62 -4.66
CA LYS A 25 11.33 11.61 -4.79
C LYS A 25 11.56 11.40 -6.29
N SER A 26 12.82 11.40 -6.70
CA SER A 26 13.18 11.16 -8.09
C SER A 26 12.78 9.73 -8.46
N CYS A 27 12.14 9.57 -9.62
CA CYS A 27 11.73 8.26 -10.11
C CYS A 27 12.97 7.44 -10.46
N GLY A 28 13.13 6.25 -9.86
CA GLY A 28 14.22 5.33 -10.18
C GLY A 28 14.33 5.05 -11.67
N PHE A 29 13.22 4.66 -12.31
CA PHE A 29 13.17 4.39 -13.76
C PHE A 29 13.56 5.60 -14.63
N CYS A 30 13.26 6.83 -14.21
CA CYS A 30 13.69 8.02 -14.96
C CYS A 30 15.19 8.27 -14.83
N ARG A 31 15.82 7.90 -13.71
CA ARG A 31 17.26 8.04 -13.50
C ARG A 31 18.02 6.98 -14.29
N ASP A 32 17.50 5.76 -14.27
CA ASP A 32 18.06 4.62 -14.99
C ASP A 32 17.73 4.63 -16.50
N LYS A 33 16.98 5.64 -16.98
CA LYS A 33 16.51 5.78 -18.38
C LYS A 33 15.81 4.53 -18.92
N ILE A 34 15.13 3.80 -18.06
CA ILE A 34 14.35 2.63 -18.46
C ILE A 34 13.01 3.13 -19.01
N GLU A 35 12.84 2.99 -20.33
CA GLU A 35 11.64 3.46 -21.03
C GLU A 35 10.45 2.51 -20.86
N GLN A 36 10.72 1.21 -20.68
CA GLN A 36 9.70 0.18 -20.59
C GLN A 36 10.01 -0.79 -19.45
N VAL A 37 9.00 -1.04 -18.61
CA VAL A 37 9.10 -2.01 -17.52
C VAL A 37 8.39 -3.28 -17.94
N ASP A 38 9.14 -4.36 -18.09
CA ASP A 38 8.61 -5.66 -18.47
C ASP A 38 8.16 -6.48 -17.26
N TYR A 39 7.25 -7.43 -17.51
CA TYR A 39 6.72 -8.34 -16.49
C TYR A 39 7.71 -9.45 -16.10
N LYS A 40 8.77 -9.65 -16.92
CA LYS A 40 9.79 -10.69 -16.72
C LYS A 40 10.80 -10.30 -15.63
N ASP A 41 11.00 -9.01 -15.40
CA ASP A 41 11.98 -8.51 -14.44
C ASP A 41 11.44 -8.55 -13.00
N VAL A 42 11.33 -9.75 -12.45
CA VAL A 42 10.77 -9.98 -11.11
C VAL A 42 11.57 -9.22 -10.04
N ALA A 43 12.88 -9.06 -10.20
CA ALA A 43 13.75 -8.34 -9.27
C ALA A 43 13.40 -6.85 -9.15
N THR A 44 13.01 -6.20 -10.25
CA THR A 44 12.60 -4.80 -10.23
C THR A 44 11.19 -4.69 -9.68
N LEU A 45 10.26 -5.55 -10.14
CA LEU A 45 8.86 -5.54 -9.72
C LEU A 45 8.67 -5.84 -8.24
N LYS A 46 9.46 -6.74 -7.65
CA LYS A 46 9.45 -7.04 -6.20
C LYS A 46 9.68 -5.79 -5.36
N LYS A 47 10.52 -4.84 -5.78
CA LYS A 47 10.75 -3.56 -5.06
C LYS A 47 9.50 -2.67 -5.03
N TYR A 48 8.62 -2.80 -6.02
CA TYR A 48 7.37 -2.04 -6.13
C TYR A 48 6.16 -2.79 -5.55
N VAL A 49 6.35 -4.01 -5.05
CA VAL A 49 5.33 -4.81 -4.39
C VAL A 49 5.66 -4.90 -2.89
N SER A 50 4.64 -4.99 -2.05
CA SER A 50 4.82 -5.26 -0.62
C SER A 50 4.88 -6.76 -0.36
N ASP A 51 5.40 -7.17 0.78
CA ASP A 51 5.52 -8.59 1.15
C ASP A 51 4.15 -9.27 1.22
N ARG A 52 3.08 -8.48 1.41
CA ARG A 52 1.67 -8.91 1.34
C ARG A 52 1.14 -9.09 -0.09
N GLY A 53 1.98 -8.96 -1.11
CA GLY A 53 1.59 -9.03 -2.52
C GLY A 53 0.86 -7.80 -3.04
N LYS A 54 0.76 -6.67 -2.32
CA LYS A 54 0.07 -5.45 -2.79
C LYS A 54 1.02 -4.51 -3.53
N ILE A 55 0.52 -3.80 -4.55
CA ILE A 55 1.34 -2.79 -5.27
C ILE A 55 1.57 -1.58 -4.36
N ARG A 56 2.83 -1.19 -4.17
CA ARG A 56 3.20 0.00 -3.38
C ARG A 56 2.76 1.27 -4.10
N SER A 57 2.29 2.25 -3.33
CA SER A 57 1.85 3.52 -3.89
C SER A 57 3.04 4.37 -4.38
N ARG A 58 2.77 5.22 -5.36
CA ARG A 58 3.72 6.19 -5.92
C ARG A 58 4.43 7.04 -4.85
N ARG A 59 3.75 7.35 -3.74
CA ARG A 59 4.30 8.17 -2.65
C ARG A 59 5.47 7.47 -1.94
N ILE A 60 5.38 6.14 -1.81
CA ILE A 60 6.38 5.33 -1.12
C ILE A 60 7.59 5.14 -2.06
N THR A 61 7.31 4.71 -3.30
CA THR A 61 8.33 4.32 -4.29
C THR A 61 8.95 5.50 -5.03
N GLY A 62 8.28 6.66 -5.08
CA GLY A 62 8.78 7.84 -5.80
C GLY A 62 8.67 7.75 -7.32
N ALA A 63 8.01 6.74 -7.88
CA ALA A 63 7.89 6.58 -9.33
C ALA A 63 7.15 7.76 -10.00
N CYS A 64 7.37 7.99 -11.29
CA CYS A 64 6.56 8.92 -12.10
C CYS A 64 5.18 8.32 -12.39
N ARG A 65 4.19 9.16 -12.73
CA ARG A 65 2.82 8.66 -13.04
C ARG A 65 2.81 7.70 -14.24
N ARG A 66 3.62 7.99 -15.26
CA ARG A 66 3.78 7.14 -16.45
C ARG A 66 4.34 5.76 -16.07
N HIS A 67 5.47 5.74 -15.37
CA HIS A 67 6.10 4.50 -14.89
C HIS A 67 5.23 3.73 -13.90
N GLN A 68 4.51 4.40 -12.99
CA GLN A 68 3.60 3.72 -12.07
C GLN A 68 2.49 2.96 -12.81
N ASN A 69 1.95 3.53 -13.90
CA ASN A 69 0.97 2.84 -14.73
C ASN A 69 1.58 1.64 -15.47
N GLN A 70 2.78 1.80 -16.03
CA GLN A 70 3.50 0.70 -16.67
C GLN A 70 3.79 -0.44 -15.69
N VAL A 71 4.31 -0.12 -14.50
CA VAL A 71 4.53 -1.10 -13.41
C VAL A 71 3.24 -1.77 -13.01
N ALA A 72 2.13 -1.04 -12.89
CA ALA A 72 0.84 -1.64 -12.54
C ALA A 72 0.38 -2.66 -13.58
N THR A 73 0.56 -2.37 -14.88
CA THR A 73 0.26 -3.30 -15.97
C THR A 73 1.22 -4.49 -15.97
N ALA A 74 2.52 -4.26 -15.78
CA ALA A 74 3.54 -5.30 -15.70
C ALA A 74 3.29 -6.25 -14.52
N VAL A 75 2.97 -5.73 -13.32
CA VAL A 75 2.63 -6.54 -12.15
C VAL A 75 1.37 -7.36 -12.38
N LYS A 76 0.34 -6.80 -13.05
CA LYS A 76 -0.87 -7.57 -13.38
C LYS A 76 -0.55 -8.75 -14.30
N ARG A 77 0.20 -8.52 -15.38
CA ARG A 77 0.66 -9.58 -16.30
C ARG A 77 1.54 -10.61 -15.59
N ALA A 78 2.46 -10.17 -14.74
CA ALA A 78 3.32 -11.06 -13.97
C ALA A 78 2.52 -11.98 -13.03
N ARG A 79 1.40 -11.50 -12.49
CA ARG A 79 0.50 -12.32 -11.66
C ARG A 79 -0.31 -13.33 -12.46
N GLU A 80 -0.73 -12.98 -13.67
CA GLU A 80 -1.41 -13.91 -14.58
C GLU A 80 -0.51 -15.09 -14.96
N ILE A 81 0.80 -14.87 -15.06
CA ILE A 81 1.82 -15.89 -15.36
C ILE A 81 2.43 -16.50 -14.08
N ALA A 82 1.83 -16.23 -12.91
CA ALA A 82 2.27 -16.74 -11.61
C ALA A 82 3.72 -16.41 -11.18
N LEU A 83 4.34 -15.37 -11.77
CA LEU A 83 5.66 -14.88 -11.35
C LEU A 83 5.61 -14.11 -10.02
N LEU A 84 4.44 -13.58 -9.66
CA LEU A 84 4.21 -12.84 -8.41
C LEU A 84 2.90 -13.31 -7.75
N PRO A 85 2.87 -13.45 -6.42
CA PRO A 85 1.67 -13.86 -5.71
C PRO A 85 0.64 -12.72 -5.59
N TYR A 86 -0.64 -13.09 -5.53
CA TYR A 86 -1.75 -12.16 -5.26
C TYR A 86 -1.89 -11.84 -3.76
N VAL A 87 -1.55 -12.80 -2.90
CA VAL A 87 -1.65 -12.71 -1.44
C VAL A 87 -0.30 -13.13 -0.89
N GLY A 88 0.30 -12.28 -0.04
CA GLY A 88 1.49 -12.68 0.70
C GLY A 88 1.09 -13.53 1.90
N ASP A 89 1.75 -14.66 2.07
CA ASP A 89 1.63 -15.52 3.23
C ASP A 89 2.24 -14.83 4.45
N ASN A 90 1.48 -13.99 5.15
CA ASN A 90 1.79 -13.55 6.52
C ASN A 90 1.02 -14.43 7.52
N ARG A 91 0.85 -15.72 7.22
CA ARG A 91 0.21 -16.65 8.15
C ARG A 91 1.09 -16.90 9.39
N GLU A 92 2.40 -16.74 9.25
CA GLU A 92 3.40 -17.04 10.28
C GLU A 92 3.43 -16.01 11.44
N ASP A 93 3.08 -14.74 11.21
CA ASP A 93 3.07 -13.70 12.27
C ASP A 93 1.96 -13.86 13.33
N ARG A 94 1.03 -14.81 13.14
CA ARG A 94 -0.12 -14.99 14.03
C ARG A 94 0.10 -16.04 15.11
N ASP A 95 1.01 -16.98 14.89
CA ASP A 95 1.17 -18.16 15.75
C ASP A 95 2.27 -18.02 16.82
N GLU A 96 3.15 -17.02 16.72
CA GLU A 96 4.26 -16.81 17.70
C GLU A 96 3.95 -15.83 18.84
N ARG A 97 2.72 -15.34 18.98
CA ARG A 97 2.30 -14.72 20.25
C ARG A 97 1.68 -15.78 21.13
N GLY A 98 2.54 -16.61 21.72
CA GLY A 98 2.24 -17.44 22.89
C GLY A 98 1.78 -16.56 24.05
N ARG A 99 0.54 -16.10 24.01
CA ARG A 99 -0.12 -15.52 25.17
C ARG A 99 -0.39 -16.71 26.10
N PRO A 100 0.20 -16.74 27.31
CA PRO A 100 -0.20 -17.76 28.28
C PRO A 100 -1.71 -17.67 28.49
N ARG A 101 -2.37 -18.83 28.60
CA ARG A 101 -3.80 -18.85 28.89
C ARG A 101 -4.00 -18.12 30.21
N ARG A 102 -5.09 -17.37 30.34
CA ARG A 102 -5.34 -16.56 31.55
C ARG A 102 -5.30 -17.41 32.83
N ASP A 103 -5.59 -18.70 32.71
CA ASP A 103 -5.63 -19.68 33.80
C ASP A 103 -4.27 -19.97 34.47
N ASP A 104 -3.14 -19.66 33.82
CA ASP A 104 -1.80 -19.87 34.43
C ASP A 104 -1.47 -18.80 35.49
N ARG A 105 -2.07 -17.59 35.39
CA ARG A 105 -1.78 -16.47 36.30
C ARG A 105 -2.33 -16.64 37.70
N ASP A 106 -3.41 -17.41 37.85
CA ASP A 106 -4.07 -17.59 39.14
C ASP A 106 -3.35 -18.66 39.98
N ARG A 107 -2.67 -19.63 39.35
CA ARG A 107 -1.94 -20.70 40.04
C ARG A 107 -0.67 -20.24 40.76
N ASP A 108 0.00 -19.20 40.26
CA ASP A 108 1.18 -18.64 40.92
C ASP A 108 0.83 -17.81 42.16
N ARG A 109 -0.36 -17.18 42.18
CA ARG A 109 -0.81 -16.36 43.30
C ARG A 109 -1.10 -17.19 44.57
N ASP A 110 -1.55 -18.42 44.39
CA ASP A 110 -1.87 -19.32 45.52
C ASP A 110 -0.63 -19.98 46.14
N ARG A 111 0.55 -19.88 45.49
CA ARG A 111 1.80 -20.50 45.97
C ARG A 111 2.62 -19.61 46.91
N GLU A 112 2.26 -18.33 47.04
CA GLU A 112 2.96 -17.35 47.87
C GLU A 112 2.29 -17.11 49.24
N ARG A 113 1.37 -17.98 49.65
CA ARG A 113 0.71 -17.96 50.98
C ARG A 113 1.19 -19.13 51.83
#